data_AF-A4XYA1-F1
#
_entry.id   AF-A4XYA1-F1
#
_cell.length_a   1.000
_cell.length_b   1.000
_cell.length_c   1.000
_cell.angle_alpha   90.00
_cell.angle_beta   90.00
_cell.angle_gamma   90.00
#
_symmetry.space_group_name_H-M   'P 1'
#
loop_
_entity.id
_entity.type
_entity.pdbx_description
1 polymer ?
#
loop_
_entity_poly.entity_id
_entity_poly.type
_entity_poly.pdbx_seq_one_letter_code
_entity_poly.pdbx_strand_id
1 'polypeptide(L)'
;MVLREPAVRLLQGLGIPLSAGLFIGLLTGELRHDRLWLEWPLTLEPGSHPASEVLFASLPGLLLFFACSALGLLRRHGGPALIATFVAAAALAAYCCAVAFAPSFGNTWVPGEIFRELYLAHWQLWVLSLAPGLLLVLLLQAPWRHAP
;
A
#
# COMPACT_ATOMS: atom_id res chain seq x y z
N MET A 1 -12.77 -3.14 26.82
CA MET A 1 -11.37 -3.27 26.35
C MET A 1 -11.19 -4.13 25.08
N VAL A 2 -12.15 -5.01 24.71
CA VAL A 2 -12.03 -5.99 23.61
C VAL A 2 -12.04 -5.38 22.19
N LEU A 3 -12.71 -4.25 21.97
CA LEU A 3 -12.82 -3.62 20.64
C LEU A 3 -11.57 -2.84 20.18
N ARG A 4 -10.61 -2.59 21.08
CA ARG A 4 -9.50 -1.67 20.81
C ARG A 4 -8.46 -2.26 19.86
N GLU A 5 -8.14 -3.54 20.01
CA GLU A 5 -7.14 -4.21 19.18
C GLU A 5 -7.59 -4.40 17.72
N PRO A 6 -8.80 -4.91 17.41
CA PRO A 6 -9.24 -5.02 16.02
C PRO A 6 -9.37 -3.64 15.35
N ALA A 7 -9.82 -2.60 16.08
CA ALA A 7 -9.88 -1.24 15.55
C ALA A 7 -8.48 -0.70 15.20
N VAL A 8 -7.48 -0.92 16.05
CA VAL A 8 -6.09 -0.53 15.76
C VAL A 8 -5.56 -1.28 14.52
N ARG A 9 -5.84 -2.58 14.38
CA ARG A 9 -5.42 -3.35 13.21
C ARG A 9 -6.09 -2.90 11.93
N LEU A 10 -7.37 -2.53 11.99
CA LEU A 10 -8.08 -1.92 10.86
C LEU A 10 -7.41 -0.62 10.44
N LEU A 11 -7.13 0.29 11.38
CA LEU A 11 -6.45 1.56 11.10
C LEU A 11 -5.05 1.35 10.52
N GLN A 12 -4.27 0.39 11.05
CA GLN A 12 -2.97 0.03 10.50
C GLN A 12 -3.09 -0.54 9.07
N GLY A 13 -4.12 -1.35 8.83
CA GLY A 13 -4.44 -1.88 7.51
C GLY A 13 -4.77 -0.79 6.49
N LEU A 14 -5.45 0.29 6.90
CA LEU A 14 -5.73 1.45 6.02
C LEU A 14 -4.45 2.14 5.52
N GLY A 15 -3.31 1.95 6.19
CA GLY A 15 -2.02 2.41 5.69
C GLY A 15 -1.58 1.74 4.39
N ILE A 16 -2.09 0.53 4.09
CA ILE A 16 -1.75 -0.23 2.87
C ILE A 16 -2.29 0.46 1.60
N PRO A 17 -3.61 0.69 1.43
CA PRO A 17 -4.11 1.40 0.25
C PRO A 17 -3.60 2.84 0.17
N LEU A 18 -3.31 3.48 1.31
CA LEU A 18 -2.66 4.79 1.33
C LEU A 18 -1.26 4.74 0.71
N SER A 19 -0.43 3.77 1.10
CA SER A 19 0.93 3.61 0.57
C SER A 19 0.93 3.20 -0.90
N ALA A 20 0.01 2.32 -1.30
CA ALA A 20 -0.17 1.89 -2.68
C ALA A 20 -0.68 3.04 -3.58
N GLY A 21 -1.66 3.81 -3.10
CA GLY A 21 -2.18 4.98 -3.82
C GLY A 21 -1.11 6.06 -4.01
N LEU A 22 -0.31 6.33 -2.98
CA LEU A 22 0.82 7.25 -3.08
C LEU A 22 1.89 6.74 -4.06
N PHE A 23 2.18 5.44 -4.05
CA PHE A 23 3.11 4.86 -5.03
C PHE A 23 2.63 5.11 -6.46
N ILE A 24 1.35 4.82 -6.74
CA ILE A 24 0.77 5.06 -8.06
C ILE A 24 0.75 6.55 -8.42
N GLY A 25 0.44 7.41 -7.46
CA GLY A 25 0.46 8.85 -7.67
C GLY A 25 1.84 9.38 -8.06
N LEU A 26 2.88 8.89 -7.38
CA LEU A 26 4.27 9.23 -7.66
C LEU A 26 4.74 8.62 -8.99
N LEU A 27 4.42 7.36 -9.24
CA LEU A 27 4.77 6.65 -10.47
C LEU A 27 4.14 7.35 -11.69
N THR A 28 2.88 7.76 -11.59
CA THR A 28 2.20 8.49 -12.68
C THR A 28 2.89 9.82 -12.97
N GLY A 29 3.23 10.59 -11.92
CA GLY A 29 3.93 11.85 -12.07
C GLY A 29 5.31 11.66 -12.71
N GLU A 30 6.06 10.66 -12.26
CA GLU A 30 7.38 10.32 -12.82
C GLU A 30 7.28 9.94 -14.31
N LEU A 31 6.35 9.05 -14.68
CA LEU A 31 6.19 8.61 -16.07
C LEU A 31 5.74 9.73 -17.03
N ARG A 32 4.99 10.72 -16.54
CA ARG A 32 4.47 11.82 -17.36
C ARG A 32 5.41 13.02 -17.43
N HIS A 33 6.15 13.30 -16.36
CA HIS A 33 6.89 14.54 -16.20
C HIS A 33 8.41 14.34 -16.00
N ASP A 34 8.87 13.10 -15.85
CA ASP A 34 10.27 12.73 -15.58
C ASP A 34 10.85 13.43 -14.33
N ARG A 35 9.96 13.65 -13.35
CA ARG A 35 10.24 14.35 -12.09
C ARG A 35 9.33 13.84 -10.99
N LEU A 36 9.82 13.89 -9.76
CA LEU A 36 9.05 13.69 -8.52
C LEU A 36 7.86 14.65 -8.47
N TRP A 37 6.71 14.16 -8.91
CA TRP A 37 5.43 14.86 -8.93
C TRP A 37 4.33 13.90 -8.51
N LEU A 38 3.28 14.43 -7.88
CA LEU A 38 2.14 13.62 -7.46
C LEU A 38 0.96 13.88 -8.40
N GLU A 39 0.58 12.87 -9.17
CA GLU A 39 -0.52 12.96 -10.13
C GLU A 39 -1.32 11.66 -10.14
N TRP A 40 -2.65 11.75 -10.21
CA TRP A 40 -3.46 10.54 -10.31
C TRP A 40 -3.49 10.02 -11.75
N PRO A 41 -3.40 8.68 -11.96
CA PRO A 41 -3.61 8.10 -13.27
C PRO A 41 -5.04 8.35 -13.75
N LEU A 42 -5.23 8.25 -15.07
CA LEU A 42 -6.56 8.22 -15.64
C LEU A 42 -7.31 7.00 -15.11
N THR A 43 -8.59 7.18 -14.80
CA THR A 43 -9.43 6.11 -14.30
C THR A 43 -9.68 5.07 -15.37
N LEU A 44 -9.79 3.81 -14.96
CA LEU A 44 -10.02 2.69 -15.88
C LEU A 44 -11.45 2.73 -16.45
N GLU A 45 -12.41 3.16 -15.63
CA GLU A 45 -13.80 3.29 -16.02
C GLU A 45 -14.26 4.76 -16.09
N PRO A 46 -15.12 5.11 -17.05
CA PRO A 46 -15.76 6.42 -17.07
C PRO A 46 -16.62 6.62 -15.82
N GLY A 47 -16.26 7.61 -14.98
CA GLY A 47 -17.02 7.98 -13.77
C GLY A 47 -16.59 7.25 -12.49
N SER A 48 -15.57 6.40 -12.52
CA SER A 48 -14.94 5.88 -11.30
C SER A 48 -14.01 6.92 -10.67
N HIS A 49 -13.59 6.67 -9.42
CA HIS A 49 -12.62 7.50 -8.72
C HIS A 49 -11.31 6.72 -8.54
N PRO A 50 -10.12 7.32 -8.79
CA PRO A 50 -8.85 6.59 -8.71
C PRO A 50 -8.62 5.99 -7.32
N ALA A 51 -9.08 6.67 -6.26
CA ALA A 51 -9.00 6.15 -4.89
C ALA A 51 -9.80 4.84 -4.67
N SER A 52 -10.97 4.67 -5.32
CA SER A 52 -11.72 3.41 -5.19
C SER A 52 -11.04 2.28 -5.95
N GLU A 53 -10.48 2.56 -7.13
CA GLU A 53 -9.70 1.58 -7.89
C GLU A 53 -8.46 1.13 -7.13
N VAL A 54 -7.74 2.05 -6.49
CA VAL A 54 -6.63 1.73 -5.57
C VAL A 54 -7.10 0.84 -4.43
N LEU A 55 -8.25 1.15 -3.81
CA LEU A 55 -8.78 0.36 -2.70
C LEU A 55 -9.06 -1.09 -3.13
N PHE A 56 -9.70 -1.28 -4.30
CA PHE A 56 -9.97 -2.60 -4.85
C PHE A 56 -8.68 -3.34 -5.24
N ALA A 57 -7.75 -2.66 -5.91
CA ALA A 57 -6.47 -3.24 -6.29
C ALA A 57 -5.57 -3.56 -5.07
N SER A 58 -5.80 -2.89 -3.93
CA SER A 58 -5.08 -3.15 -2.68
C SER A 58 -5.62 -4.34 -1.87
N LEU A 59 -6.75 -4.93 -2.27
CA LEU A 59 -7.38 -6.04 -1.56
C LEU A 59 -6.43 -7.23 -1.29
N PRO A 60 -5.58 -7.68 -2.23
CA PRO A 60 -4.64 -8.78 -1.96
C PRO A 60 -3.65 -8.45 -0.83
N GLY A 61 -3.15 -7.22 -0.77
CA GLY A 61 -2.28 -6.75 0.32
C GLY A 61 -3.02 -6.67 1.66
N LEU A 62 -4.25 -6.12 1.65
CA LEU A 62 -5.11 -6.09 2.85
C LEU A 62 -5.42 -7.48 3.37
N LEU A 63 -5.77 -8.43 2.48
CA LEU A 63 -6.02 -9.82 2.83
C LEU A 63 -4.79 -10.47 3.46
N LEU A 64 -3.60 -10.25 2.90
CA LEU A 64 -2.34 -10.74 3.49
C LEU A 64 -2.14 -10.20 4.91
N PHE A 65 -2.31 -8.89 5.10
CA PHE A 65 -2.14 -8.26 6.41
C PHE A 65 -3.12 -8.80 7.45
N PHE A 66 -4.41 -8.89 7.10
CA PHE A 66 -5.43 -9.40 8.01
C PHE A 66 -5.31 -10.91 8.24
N ALA A 67 -4.88 -11.70 7.25
CA ALA A 67 -4.58 -13.11 7.44
C ALA A 67 -3.44 -13.30 8.44
N CYS A 68 -2.34 -12.56 8.32
CA CYS A 68 -1.25 -12.60 9.30
C CYS A 68 -1.69 -12.15 10.70
N SER A 69 -2.59 -11.17 10.79
CA SER A 69 -3.19 -10.76 12.06
C SER A 69 -4.08 -11.85 12.67
N ALA A 70 -4.93 -12.48 11.86
CA ALA A 70 -5.86 -13.53 12.29
C ALA A 70 -5.14 -14.81 12.73
N LEU A 71 -4.05 -15.15 12.04
CA LEU A 71 -3.17 -16.28 12.39
C LEU A 71 -2.31 -16.01 13.65
N GLY A 72 -2.42 -14.82 14.25
CA GLY A 72 -1.70 -14.47 15.48
C GLY A 72 -0.20 -14.22 15.30
N LEU A 73 0.31 -14.17 14.05
CA LEU A 73 1.73 -13.92 13.76
C LEU A 73 2.20 -12.58 14.36
N LEU A 74 1.35 -11.55 14.25
CA LEU A 74 1.61 -10.21 14.77
C LEU A 74 1.68 -10.18 16.30
N ARG A 75 0.88 -11.02 16.98
CA ARG A 75 0.89 -11.15 18.44
C ARG A 75 2.11 -11.92 18.92
N ARG A 76 2.50 -12.98 18.20
CA ARG A 76 3.60 -13.88 18.57
C ARG A 76 4.97 -13.22 18.42
N HIS A 77 5.17 -12.41 17.39
CA HIS A 77 6.47 -11.85 17.02
C HIS A 77 6.56 -10.33 17.20
N GLY A 78 5.50 -9.69 17.74
CA GLY A 78 5.51 -8.30 18.18
C GLY A 78 5.72 -7.27 17.06
N GLY A 79 6.43 -6.19 17.39
CA GLY A 79 6.66 -5.03 16.51
C GLY A 79 7.37 -5.35 15.19
N PRO A 80 8.48 -6.11 15.16
CA PRO A 80 9.18 -6.42 13.91
C PRO A 80 8.30 -7.18 12.91
N ALA A 81 7.49 -8.14 13.39
CA ALA A 81 6.56 -8.85 12.50
C ALA A 81 5.46 -7.94 11.96
N LEU A 82 4.98 -6.99 12.75
CA LEU A 82 4.03 -5.99 12.28
C LEU A 82 4.59 -5.14 11.13
N ILE A 83 5.81 -4.64 11.30
CA ILE A 83 6.47 -3.85 10.25
C ILE A 83 6.72 -4.71 9.02
N ALA A 84 7.27 -5.92 9.18
CA ALA A 84 7.55 -6.81 8.06
C ALA A 84 6.29 -7.21 7.29
N THR A 85 5.21 -7.60 7.99
CA THR A 85 3.92 -7.91 7.38
C THR A 85 3.32 -6.70 6.69
N PHE A 86 3.40 -5.50 7.29
CA PHE A 86 2.92 -4.28 6.66
C PHE A 86 3.68 -3.97 5.37
N VAL A 87 5.01 -4.02 5.39
CA VAL A 87 5.84 -3.76 4.20
C VAL A 87 5.54 -4.78 3.10
N ALA A 88 5.43 -6.07 3.44
CA ALA A 88 5.09 -7.11 2.47
C ALA A 88 3.69 -6.92 1.86
N ALA A 89 2.70 -6.58 2.70
CA ALA A 89 1.34 -6.29 2.25
C ALA A 89 1.26 -5.03 1.39
N ALA A 90 1.97 -3.97 1.76
CA ALA A 90 2.05 -2.73 0.99
C ALA A 90 2.78 -2.93 -0.35
N ALA A 91 3.83 -3.74 -0.39
CA ALA A 91 4.51 -4.15 -1.62
C ALA A 91 3.56 -4.89 -2.57
N LEU A 92 2.83 -5.88 -2.05
CA LEU A 92 1.86 -6.63 -2.83
C LEU A 92 0.73 -5.72 -3.36
N ALA A 93 0.19 -4.85 -2.51
CA ALA A 93 -0.84 -3.88 -2.90
C ALA A 93 -0.34 -2.90 -3.98
N ALA A 94 0.88 -2.36 -3.82
CA ALA A 94 1.49 -1.46 -4.79
C ALA A 94 1.70 -2.16 -6.15
N TYR A 95 2.17 -3.40 -6.16
CA TYR A 95 2.29 -4.20 -7.38
C TYR A 95 0.91 -4.46 -8.02
N CYS A 96 -0.09 -4.86 -7.24
CA CYS A 96 -1.45 -5.06 -7.76
C CYS A 96 -2.04 -3.78 -8.33
N CYS A 97 -1.79 -2.63 -7.71
CA CYS A 97 -2.18 -1.34 -8.26
C CYS A 97 -1.42 -1.03 -9.55
N ALA A 98 -0.12 -1.33 -9.64
CA ALA A 98 0.65 -1.13 -10.87
C ALA A 98 0.10 -1.97 -12.03
N VAL A 99 -0.30 -3.22 -11.74
CA VAL A 99 -0.98 -4.08 -12.72
C VAL A 99 -2.34 -3.50 -13.13
N ALA A 100 -3.15 -3.03 -12.17
CA ALA A 100 -4.46 -2.46 -12.45
C ALA A 100 -4.37 -1.18 -13.29
N PHE A 101 -3.44 -0.27 -12.96
CA PHE A 101 -3.28 1.02 -13.64
C PHE A 101 -2.36 0.97 -14.86
N ALA A 102 -1.71 -0.15 -15.17
CA ALA A 102 -0.85 -0.28 -16.35
C ALA A 102 -1.47 0.24 -17.66
N PRO A 103 -2.76 -0.01 -17.97
CA PRO A 103 -3.40 0.54 -19.18
C PRO A 103 -3.42 2.07 -19.24
N SER A 104 -3.39 2.75 -18.09
CA SER A 104 -3.44 4.22 -17.99
C SER A 104 -2.11 4.92 -18.34
N PHE A 105 -1.01 4.17 -18.38
CA PHE A 105 0.33 4.69 -18.65
C PHE A 105 0.70 4.67 -20.15
N GLY A 106 -0.22 4.19 -20.99
CA GLY A 106 0.06 3.93 -22.40
C GLY A 106 0.85 2.63 -22.58
N ASN A 107 0.71 1.99 -23.74
CA ASN A 107 1.26 0.68 -24.13
C ASN A 107 0.47 -0.54 -23.63
N THR A 108 0.63 -1.64 -24.37
CA THR A 108 0.21 -2.99 -23.98
C THR A 108 1.31 -3.59 -23.11
N TRP A 109 1.10 -3.64 -21.81
CA TRP A 109 2.06 -4.17 -20.86
C TRP A 109 1.93 -5.69 -20.69
N VAL A 110 3.04 -6.41 -20.76
CA VAL A 110 3.10 -7.81 -20.34
C VAL A 110 3.39 -7.87 -18.82
N PRO A 111 2.87 -8.85 -18.06
CA PRO A 111 3.08 -8.90 -16.60
C PRO A 111 4.55 -8.81 -16.15
N GLY A 112 5.46 -9.40 -16.91
CA GLY A 112 6.91 -9.31 -16.64
C GLY A 112 7.47 -7.89 -16.80
N GLU A 113 6.94 -7.12 -17.75
CA GLU A 113 7.31 -5.72 -17.99
C GLU A 113 6.75 -4.82 -16.89
N ILE A 114 5.51 -5.05 -16.44
CA ILE A 114 4.94 -4.33 -15.29
C ILE A 114 5.83 -4.50 -14.06
N PHE A 115 6.24 -5.74 -13.77
CA PHE A 115 7.10 -6.01 -12.63
C PHE A 115 8.49 -5.34 -12.78
N ARG A 116 9.11 -5.42 -13.95
CA ARG A 116 10.46 -4.87 -14.16
C ARG A 116 10.46 -3.35 -14.29
N GLU A 117 9.62 -2.80 -15.16
CA GLU A 117 9.65 -1.40 -15.57
C GLU A 117 8.82 -0.51 -14.64
N LEU A 118 7.63 -0.94 -14.22
CA LEU A 118 6.77 -0.10 -13.38
C LEU A 118 7.08 -0.25 -11.90
N TYR A 119 7.44 -1.46 -11.46
CA TYR A 119 7.66 -1.75 -10.04
C TYR A 119 9.14 -1.71 -9.64
N LEU A 120 9.99 -2.54 -10.24
CA LEU A 120 11.41 -2.62 -9.84
C LEU A 120 12.24 -1.40 -10.24
N ALA A 121 12.04 -0.85 -11.44
CA ALA A 121 12.79 0.33 -11.87
C ALA A 121 12.51 1.57 -10.99
N HIS A 122 11.33 1.60 -10.36
CA HIS A 122 10.85 2.71 -9.52
C HIS A 122 10.80 2.35 -8.02
N TRP A 123 11.67 1.42 -7.57
CA TRP A 123 11.67 0.94 -6.18
C TRP A 123 11.87 2.06 -5.14
N GLN A 124 12.56 3.15 -5.51
CA GLN A 124 12.76 4.32 -4.65
C GLN A 124 11.43 5.03 -4.36
N LEU A 125 10.54 5.14 -5.35
CA LEU A 125 9.20 5.71 -5.17
C LEU A 125 8.34 4.84 -4.26
N TRP A 126 8.50 3.52 -4.36
CA TRP A 126 7.86 2.59 -3.43
C TRP A 126 8.37 2.77 -2.00
N VAL A 127 9.68 2.89 -1.78
CA VAL A 127 10.23 3.16 -0.44
C VAL A 127 9.68 4.47 0.12
N LEU A 128 9.61 5.51 -0.71
CA LEU A 128 9.07 6.81 -0.31
C LEU A 128 7.58 6.72 0.04
N SER A 129 6.79 5.98 -0.73
CA SER A 129 5.34 5.86 -0.51
C SER A 129 4.98 5.06 0.75
N LEU A 130 5.90 4.23 1.26
CA LEU A 130 5.72 3.51 2.53
C LEU A 130 5.75 4.43 3.75
N ALA A 131 6.47 5.56 3.68
CA ALA A 131 6.73 6.41 4.84
C ALA A 131 5.47 6.80 5.64
N PRO A 132 4.39 7.32 5.03
CA PRO A 132 3.19 7.68 5.78
C PRO A 132 2.44 6.46 6.34
N GLY A 133 2.44 5.34 5.61
CA GLY A 133 1.84 4.09 6.10
C GLY A 133 2.58 3.51 7.30
N LEU A 134 3.92 3.47 7.24
CA LEU A 134 4.76 3.04 8.35
C LEU A 134 4.65 3.97 9.56
N LEU A 135 4.60 5.28 9.33
CA LEU A 135 4.38 6.26 10.39
C LEU A 135 3.06 5.97 11.12
N LEU A 136 1.98 5.73 10.39
CA LEU A 136 0.68 5.35 10.97
C LEU A 136 0.80 4.06 11.80
N VAL A 137 1.49 3.04 11.29
CA VAL A 137 1.71 1.78 12.01
C VAL A 137 2.45 2.02 13.33
N LEU A 138 3.53 2.79 13.31
CA LEU A 138 4.37 3.08 14.48
C LEU A 138 3.62 3.92 15.52
N LEU A 139 2.88 4.95 15.09
CA LEU A 139 2.07 5.79 15.99
C LEU A 139 0.99 4.99 16.71
N LEU A 140 0.39 4.02 16.01
CA LEU A 140 -0.62 3.12 16.58
C LEU A 140 -0.01 1.96 17.39
N GLN A 141 1.29 1.71 17.25
CA GLN A 141 2.04 0.75 18.05
C GLN A 141 2.52 1.36 19.40
N ALA A 142 2.68 2.68 19.46
CA ALA A 142 3.18 3.39 20.64
C ALA A 142 2.34 3.10 21.90
N PRO A 143 2.97 3.01 23.08
CA PRO A 143 2.40 2.37 24.26
C PRO A 143 1.40 3.28 24.97
N TRP A 144 0.15 3.29 24.52
CA TRP A 144 -0.98 3.75 25.36
C TRP A 144 -1.34 2.73 26.47
N ARG A 145 -0.37 1.90 26.89
CA ARG A 145 -0.48 0.90 27.96
C ARG A 145 -0.14 1.47 29.34
N HIS A 146 0.27 2.74 29.42
CA HIS A 146 0.55 3.46 30.66
C HIS A 146 -0.30 4.73 30.77
N ALA A 147 -1.62 4.60 30.66
CA ALA A 147 -2.49 5.58 31.31
C ALA A 147 -2.80 5.03 32.72
N PRO A 148 -2.52 5.78 33.80
CA PRO A 148 -2.77 5.35 35.18
C PRO A 148 -4.25 5.07 35.43
#